data_AF-A0A9W7WIL7-F1
#
_entry.id   AF-A0A9W7WIL7-F1
#
_cell.length_a   1.000
_cell.length_b   1.000
_cell.length_c   1.000
_cell.angle_alpha   90.00
_cell.angle_beta   90.00
_cell.angle_gamma   90.00
#
_symmetry.space_group_name_H-M   'P 1'
#
loop_
_entity.id
_entity.type
_entity.pdbx_description
1 polymer ?
#
loop_
_entity_poly.entity_id
_entity_poly.type
_entity_poly.pdbx_seq_one_letter_code
_entity_poly.pdbx_strand_id
1 'polypeptide(L)'
;MMILLFLFLTVAAPVHSEPGDQSEVEDVAQVEFRETSVVLTCPHNPSDEVKWLHGNEEIKDYKNNIYEIQAPEGTATGFYTCQKNEKKHYFFIKARGEDTHVCEMNDDVKHTHNLLSVCVSV
;
A
#
# COMPACT_ATOMS: atom_id res chain seq x y z
N MET A 1 -15.33 -65.59 15.72
CA MET A 1 -16.44 -64.63 15.86
C MET A 1 -16.11 -63.67 16.99
N MET A 2 -15.61 -62.46 16.68
CA MET A 2 -15.87 -61.22 17.42
C MET A 2 -15.22 -60.07 16.64
N ILE A 3 -16.05 -59.28 15.97
CA ILE A 3 -15.69 -58.05 15.27
C ILE A 3 -15.75 -56.96 16.34
N LEU A 4 -14.62 -56.34 16.68
CA LEU A 4 -14.57 -55.17 17.57
C LEU A 4 -14.68 -53.90 16.70
N LEU A 5 -15.91 -53.43 16.52
CA LEU A 5 -16.23 -52.15 15.92
C LEU A 5 -15.94 -51.04 16.94
N PHE A 6 -14.80 -50.35 16.80
CA PHE A 6 -14.54 -49.10 17.49
C PHE A 6 -15.27 -47.97 16.77
N LEU A 7 -16.41 -47.55 17.32
CA LEU A 7 -17.11 -46.31 16.96
C LEU A 7 -16.33 -45.13 17.53
N PHE A 8 -15.56 -44.43 16.68
CA PHE A 8 -15.02 -43.13 17.01
C PHE A 8 -16.14 -42.08 16.93
N LEU A 9 -16.68 -41.69 18.07
CA LEU A 9 -17.53 -40.51 18.21
C LEU A 9 -16.63 -39.27 18.14
N THR A 10 -16.51 -38.66 16.97
CA THR A 10 -15.90 -37.34 16.83
C THR A 10 -16.88 -36.28 17.30
N VAL A 11 -16.67 -35.75 18.50
CA VAL A 11 -17.35 -34.54 18.97
C VAL A 11 -16.80 -33.37 18.16
N ALA A 12 -17.58 -32.88 17.19
CA ALA A 12 -17.30 -31.60 16.55
C ALA A 12 -17.61 -30.50 17.58
N ALA A 13 -16.60 -30.04 18.31
CA ALA A 13 -16.72 -28.81 19.07
C ALA A 13 -16.82 -27.66 18.07
N PRO A 14 -17.81 -26.75 18.17
CA PRO A 14 -17.80 -25.53 17.40
C PRO A 14 -16.54 -24.75 17.81
N VAL A 15 -15.61 -24.58 16.85
CA VAL A 15 -14.55 -23.58 16.96
C VAL A 15 -15.27 -22.24 17.15
N HIS A 16 -15.28 -21.77 18.39
CA HIS A 16 -15.66 -20.43 18.73
C HIS A 16 -14.52 -19.54 18.23
N SER A 17 -14.61 -19.11 16.98
CA SER A 17 -13.73 -18.08 16.44
C SER A 17 -14.00 -16.80 17.22
N GLU A 18 -13.12 -16.46 18.17
CA GLU A 18 -13.12 -15.14 18.80
C GLU A 18 -12.92 -14.08 17.71
N PRO A 19 -13.74 -13.01 17.67
CA PRO A 19 -13.48 -11.85 16.85
C PRO A 19 -12.49 -10.94 17.61
N GLY A 20 -11.20 -11.26 17.56
CA GLY A 20 -10.15 -10.24 17.74
C GLY A 20 -9.97 -9.56 16.39
N ASP A 21 -10.47 -8.35 16.17
CA ASP A 21 -10.04 -7.05 16.73
C ASP A 21 -8.59 -6.70 16.37
N GLN A 22 -8.48 -5.51 15.77
CA GLN A 22 -7.29 -4.83 15.25
C GLN A 22 -6.73 -5.40 13.93
N SER A 23 -7.40 -5.02 12.84
CA SER A 23 -6.79 -4.99 11.50
C SER A 23 -5.53 -4.13 11.58
N GLU A 24 -4.36 -4.77 11.67
CA GLU A 24 -3.09 -4.09 11.50
C GLU A 24 -3.14 -3.38 10.15
N VAL A 25 -3.04 -2.04 10.15
CA VAL A 25 -2.97 -1.28 8.90
C VAL A 25 -1.63 -1.65 8.28
N GLU A 26 -1.68 -2.44 7.21
CA GLU A 26 -0.49 -2.82 6.45
C GLU A 26 0.31 -1.57 6.09
N ASP A 27 1.60 -1.56 6.41
CA ASP A 27 2.52 -0.43 6.19
C ASP A 27 2.94 -0.34 4.72
N VAL A 28 1.94 -0.24 3.84
CA VAL A 28 2.07 -0.27 2.38
C VAL A 28 1.52 1.02 1.82
N ALA A 29 2.41 1.80 1.18
CA ALA A 29 2.03 2.96 0.40
C ALA A 29 1.37 2.57 -0.91
N GLN A 30 0.30 3.26 -1.31
CA GLN A 30 -0.48 2.92 -2.52
C GLN A 30 -0.40 4.02 -3.57
N VAL A 31 -0.56 3.63 -4.83
CA VAL A 31 -0.60 4.53 -5.99
C VAL A 31 -1.80 4.16 -6.85
N GLU A 32 -2.65 5.14 -7.17
CA GLU A 32 -3.80 4.99 -8.07
C GLU A 32 -3.61 5.95 -9.26
N PHE A 33 -3.67 5.43 -10.48
CA PHE A 33 -3.64 6.22 -11.70
C PHE A 33 -5.07 6.50 -12.16
N ARG A 34 -5.39 7.78 -12.38
CA ARG A 34 -6.64 8.26 -12.95
C ARG A 34 -6.38 8.87 -14.33
N GLU A 35 -7.45 9.16 -15.05
CA GLU A 35 -7.38 9.73 -16.40
C GLU A 35 -6.51 11.00 -16.46
N THR A 36 -6.61 11.87 -15.46
CA THR A 36 -5.94 13.17 -15.41
C THR A 36 -5.18 13.43 -14.11
N SER A 37 -5.01 12.42 -13.26
CA SER A 37 -4.28 12.56 -12.00
C SER A 37 -3.65 11.27 -11.52
N VAL A 38 -2.67 11.39 -10.62
CA VAL A 38 -2.06 10.28 -9.88
C VAL A 38 -2.28 10.51 -8.41
N VAL A 39 -2.91 9.57 -7.72
CA VAL A 39 -3.21 9.65 -6.29
C VAL A 39 -2.23 8.78 -5.52
N LEU A 40 -1.46 9.39 -4.63
CA LEU A 40 -0.54 8.73 -3.72
C LEU A 40 -1.17 8.65 -2.34
N THR A 41 -1.16 7.45 -1.75
CA THR A 41 -1.71 7.22 -0.41
C THR A 41 -0.62 6.70 0.52
N CYS A 42 -0.34 7.45 1.59
CA CYS A 42 0.61 7.05 2.62
C CYS A 42 -0.09 6.13 3.64
N PRO A 43 0.56 5.04 4.10
CA PRO A 43 -0.02 4.19 5.13
C PRO A 43 0.01 4.94 6.47
N HIS A 44 -1.16 5.14 7.08
CA HIS A 44 -1.28 5.90 8.32
C HIS A 44 -2.27 5.25 9.28
N ASN A 45 -2.02 5.41 10.58
CA ASN A 45 -3.08 5.29 11.56
C ASN A 45 -3.77 6.65 11.67
N PRO A 46 -5.07 6.71 12.05
CA PRO A 46 -5.81 7.97 12.15
C PRO A 46 -5.19 9.02 13.08
N SER A 47 -4.33 8.60 14.01
CA SER A 47 -3.65 9.46 14.98
C SER A 47 -2.28 9.97 14.51
N ASP A 48 -1.77 9.48 13.38
CA ASP A 48 -0.43 9.82 12.89
C ASP A 48 -0.46 11.06 11.98
N GLU A 49 0.50 11.96 12.17
CA GLU A 49 0.75 13.07 11.24
C GLU A 49 1.60 12.57 10.07
N VAL A 50 1.13 12.82 8.84
CA VAL A 50 1.84 12.51 7.61
C VAL A 50 2.41 13.79 7.01
N LYS A 51 3.69 13.75 6.64
CA LYS A 51 4.38 14.82 5.91
C LYS A 51 4.67 14.39 4.48
N TRP A 52 4.32 15.22 3.50
CA TRP A 52 4.62 14.98 2.08
C TRP A 52 5.77 15.86 1.59
N LEU A 53 6.62 15.30 0.74
CA LEU A 53 7.70 16.01 0.08
C LEU A 53 7.74 15.70 -1.43
N HIS A 54 8.10 16.70 -2.23
CA HIS A 54 8.50 16.56 -3.63
C HIS A 54 9.99 16.92 -3.74
N GLY A 55 10.83 15.91 -4.02
CA GLY A 55 12.27 16.03 -3.84
C GLY A 55 12.61 16.36 -2.38
N ASN A 56 13.10 17.58 -2.14
CA ASN A 56 13.43 18.09 -0.80
C ASN A 56 12.43 19.14 -0.29
N GLU A 57 11.41 19.47 -1.08
CA GLU A 57 10.45 20.53 -0.77
C GLU A 57 9.21 19.92 -0.12
N GLU A 58 8.72 20.55 0.95
CA GLU A 58 7.50 20.13 1.63
C GLU A 58 6.26 20.58 0.87
N ILE A 59 5.37 19.63 0.62
CA ILE A 59 4.05 19.86 0.02
C ILE A 59 3.11 20.27 1.15
N LYS A 60 2.31 21.33 0.94
CA LYS A 60 1.38 21.85 1.96
C LYS A 60 -0.09 21.60 1.64
N ASP A 61 -0.39 21.23 0.41
CA ASP A 61 -1.74 21.11 -0.17
C ASP A 61 -2.15 19.64 -0.35
N TYR A 62 -1.87 18.80 0.63
CA TYR A 62 -2.32 17.41 0.67
C TYR A 62 -3.52 17.25 1.62
N LYS A 63 -4.27 16.15 1.46
CA LYS A 63 -5.45 15.84 2.29
C LYS A 63 -5.15 14.62 3.16
N ASN A 64 -4.91 14.84 4.45
CA ASN A 64 -4.57 13.78 5.42
C ASN A 64 -3.33 12.99 4.97
N ASN A 65 -3.50 11.72 4.61
CA ASN A 65 -2.45 10.84 4.13
C ASN A 65 -2.41 10.73 2.60
N ILE A 66 -3.23 11.51 1.88
CA ILE A 66 -3.40 11.44 0.43
C ILE A 66 -2.81 12.68 -0.23
N TYR A 67 -2.00 12.48 -1.26
CA TYR A 67 -1.51 13.53 -2.14
C TYR A 67 -1.89 13.23 -3.59
N GLU A 68 -2.47 14.20 -4.28
CA GLU A 68 -2.94 14.06 -5.66
C GLU A 68 -2.12 14.94 -6.60
N ILE A 69 -1.49 14.32 -7.58
CA ILE A 69 -0.70 14.99 -8.62
C ILE A 69 -1.61 15.19 -9.83
N GLN A 70 -1.85 16.44 -10.19
CA GLN A 70 -2.62 16.78 -11.40
C GLN A 70 -1.76 16.56 -12.64
N ALA A 71 -2.30 15.85 -13.63
CA ALA A 71 -1.66 15.48 -14.88
C ALA A 71 -2.63 15.73 -16.06
N PRO A 72 -3.05 16.98 -16.32
CA PRO A 72 -4.08 17.28 -17.32
C PRO A 72 -3.65 16.95 -18.75
N GLU A 73 -2.34 16.94 -19.04
CA GLU A 73 -1.77 16.51 -20.32
C GLU A 73 -1.42 15.02 -20.33
N GLY A 74 -1.95 14.26 -19.37
CA GLY A 74 -1.65 12.85 -19.16
C GLY A 74 -0.23 12.59 -18.65
N THR A 75 0.57 13.61 -18.34
CA THR A 75 1.94 13.40 -17.87
C THR A 75 2.11 13.80 -16.41
N ALA A 76 2.66 12.88 -15.61
CA ALA A 76 3.12 13.15 -14.24
C ALA A 76 4.53 12.60 -14.10
N THR A 77 5.47 13.40 -13.61
CA THR A 77 6.82 12.93 -13.32
C THR A 77 7.35 13.61 -12.07
N GLY A 78 7.92 12.83 -11.16
CA GLY A 78 8.49 13.38 -9.95
C GLY A 78 8.93 12.32 -8.94
N PHE A 79 9.70 12.75 -7.96
CA PHE A 79 10.09 11.95 -6.81
C PHE A 79 9.37 12.48 -5.57
N TYR A 80 8.50 11.67 -5.00
CA TYR A 80 7.69 12.03 -3.85
C TYR A 80 8.06 11.18 -2.65
N THR A 81 7.95 11.75 -1.46
CA THR A 81 8.16 11.04 -0.21
C THR A 81 6.99 11.33 0.71
N CYS A 82 6.45 10.31 1.36
CA CYS A 82 5.64 10.53 2.56
C CYS A 82 6.40 10.03 3.79
N GLN A 83 6.35 10.80 4.87
CA GLN A 83 7.04 10.51 6.13
C GLN A 83 6.03 10.46 7.28
N LYS A 84 6.18 9.46 8.14
CA LYS A 84 5.36 9.24 9.33
C LYS A 84 6.18 8.54 10.41
N ASN A 85 6.25 9.10 11.63
CA ASN A 85 6.96 8.49 12.77
C ASN A 85 8.34 7.92 12.38
N GLU A 86 9.18 8.73 11.72
CA GLU A 86 10.51 8.39 11.18
C GLU A 86 10.54 7.41 9.98
N LYS A 87 9.44 6.72 9.68
CA LYS A 87 9.31 5.88 8.48
C LYS A 87 9.09 6.76 7.25
N LYS A 88 9.76 6.41 6.16
CA LYS A 88 9.65 7.10 4.86
C LYS A 88 9.24 6.11 3.79
N HIS A 89 8.24 6.50 3.00
CA HIS A 89 7.85 5.80 1.79
C HIS A 89 8.18 6.70 0.60
N TYR A 90 8.81 6.11 -0.42
CA TYR A 90 9.31 6.82 -1.59
C TYR A 90 8.53 6.40 -2.83
N PHE A 91 8.17 7.38 -3.65
CA PHE A 91 7.45 7.20 -4.89
C PHE A 91 8.26 7.83 -6.01
N PHE A 92 8.56 7.06 -7.06
CA PHE A 92 9.05 7.61 -8.32
C PHE A 92 7.95 7.49 -9.36
N ILE A 93 7.36 8.62 -9.73
CA ILE A 93 6.27 8.68 -10.70
C ILE A 93 6.85 9.03 -12.06
N LYS A 94 6.49 8.24 -13.07
CA LYS A 94 6.70 8.52 -14.48
C LYS A 94 5.49 7.95 -15.24
N ALA A 95 4.46 8.77 -15.41
CA ALA A 95 3.18 8.40 -16.02
C ALA A 95 2.95 9.16 -17.33
N ARG A 96 2.35 8.49 -18.32
CA ARG A 96 1.91 9.07 -19.59
C ARG A 96 0.50 8.56 -19.92
N GLY A 97 -0.43 9.46 -20.23
CA GLY A 97 -1.88 9.24 -20.24
C GLY A 97 -2.43 8.29 -21.32
N GLU A 98 -1.56 7.65 -22.09
CA GLU A 98 -1.93 6.60 -23.05
C GLU A 98 -1.75 5.20 -22.46
N ASP A 99 -1.04 5.04 -21.33
CA ASP A 99 -0.69 3.76 -20.72
C ASP A 99 -1.24 3.66 -19.28
N THR A 100 -2.46 3.18 -19.11
CA THR A 100 -2.98 2.70 -17.82
C THR A 100 -2.41 1.32 -17.49
N HIS A 101 -1.08 1.23 -17.38
CA HIS A 101 -0.44 0.04 -16.83
C HIS A 101 -0.37 0.16 -15.31
N VAL A 102 -1.18 -0.67 -14.63
CA VAL A 102 -1.13 -0.91 -13.18
C VAL A 102 0.32 -1.19 -12.79
N CYS A 103 0.89 -0.35 -11.93
CA CYS A 103 2.19 -0.62 -11.33
C CYS A 103 2.01 -1.73 -10.29
N GLU A 104 2.33 -2.97 -10.66
CA GLU A 104 2.46 -4.05 -9.68
C GLU A 104 3.72 -3.81 -8.83
N MET A 105 3.53 -3.75 -7.51
CA MET A 105 4.63 -3.74 -6.56
C MET A 105 5.33 -5.10 -6.63
N ASN A 106 6.59 -5.12 -7.06
CA ASN A 106 7.40 -6.32 -6.97
C ASN A 106 7.79 -6.54 -5.50
N ASP A 107 7.25 -7.60 -4.89
CA ASP A 107 7.57 -8.10 -3.54
C ASP A 107 9.01 -8.65 -3.39
N ASP A 108 9.86 -8.53 -4.43
CA ASP A 108 11.20 -9.12 -4.46
C ASP A 108 12.28 -8.30 -3.73
N VAL A 109 11.92 -7.20 -3.06
CA VAL A 109 12.82 -6.49 -2.12
C VAL A 109 12.55 -6.94 -0.68
N LYS A 110 12.46 -8.25 -0.45
CA LYS A 110 12.18 -8.80 0.89
C LYS A 110 13.33 -8.67 1.88
N HIS A 111 14.53 -8.23 1.49
CA HIS A 111 15.73 -8.27 2.36
C HIS A 111 16.52 -6.97 2.48
N THR A 112 16.01 -5.85 1.98
CA THR A 112 16.55 -4.52 2.30
C THR A 112 15.43 -3.64 2.82
N HIS A 113 15.44 -3.40 4.13
CA HIS A 113 14.60 -2.42 4.80
C HIS A 113 14.86 -1.04 4.16
N ASN A 114 13.93 -0.60 3.31
CA ASN A 114 13.89 0.64 2.51
C ASN A 114 14.26 0.46 1.02
N LEU A 115 13.36 0.94 0.14
CA LEU A 115 13.45 1.13 -1.33
C LEU A 115 12.89 -0.06 -2.16
N LEU A 116 12.27 0.07 -3.33
CA LEU A 116 12.24 1.15 -4.35
C LEU A 116 11.02 0.88 -5.29
N SER A 117 10.13 1.85 -5.53
CA SER A 117 9.16 1.75 -6.64
C SER A 117 9.77 2.47 -7.86
N VAL A 118 10.03 1.73 -8.94
CA VAL A 118 10.63 2.24 -10.18
C VAL A 118 9.69 1.93 -11.33
N CYS A 119 9.01 2.96 -11.83
CA CYS A 119 8.22 2.89 -13.06
C CYS A 119 9.11 3.24 -14.26
N VAL A 120 9.45 2.24 -15.09
CA VAL A 120 10.11 2.44 -16.39
C VAL A 120 9.11 2.07 -17.48
N SER A 121 8.57 3.06 -18.20
CA SER A 121 8.07 2.84 -19.56
C SER A 121 9.25 2.87 -20.52
N VAL A 122 9.35 1.83 -21.36
CA VAL A 122 10.26 1.73 -22.51
C VAL A 122 9.62 2.38 -23.71
#